data_AF-A0A4R5N985-F1
#
_entry.id   AF-A0A4R5N985-F1
#
_cell.length_a   1.000
_cell.length_b   1.000
_cell.length_c   1.000
_cell.angle_alpha   90.00
_cell.angle_beta   90.00
_cell.angle_gamma   90.00
#
_symmetry.space_group_name_H-M   'P 1'
#
loop_
_entity.id
_entity.type
_entity.pdbx_description
1 polymer ?
#
loop_
_entity_poly.entity_id
_entity_poly.type
_entity_poly.pdbx_seq_one_letter_code
_entity_poly.pdbx_strand_id
1 'polypeptide(L)'
;MSIFSNWFKSKKNKNHTATMTFDDSSWQTTANPTIFFIDDNANTVENQKAFISRFVQQVYQETQNVQTIDNKVNLVVKRFTALRQFNQQMSIDSRTFLAQEKRQLIHRLEEENT
;
A
#
# COMPACT_ATOMS: atom_id res chain seq x y z
N MET A 1 -0.99 -31.14 -54.27
CA MET A 1 -0.35 -29.93 -53.68
C MET A 1 -1.44 -29.12 -53.02
N SER A 2 -1.68 -29.35 -51.72
CA SER A 2 -1.12 -28.62 -50.56
C SER A 2 -1.66 -27.20 -50.45
N ILE A 3 -2.74 -27.00 -49.66
CA ILE A 3 -2.76 -26.46 -48.28
C ILE A 3 -2.61 -24.93 -48.27
N PHE A 4 -3.74 -24.22 -48.18
CA PHE A 4 -3.80 -22.90 -47.54
C PHE A 4 -4.49 -23.06 -46.19
N SER A 5 -3.67 -23.18 -45.15
CA SER A 5 -4.04 -23.24 -43.76
C SER A 5 -4.30 -21.85 -43.19
N ASN A 6 -5.44 -21.72 -42.48
CA ASN A 6 -5.72 -20.91 -41.29
C ASN A 6 -5.13 -19.49 -41.21
N TRP A 7 -5.98 -18.52 -40.83
CA TRP A 7 -5.95 -18.01 -39.46
C TRP A 7 -7.12 -17.05 -39.15
N PHE A 8 -7.98 -17.51 -38.24
CA PHE A 8 -9.01 -16.74 -37.56
C PHE A 8 -8.37 -15.51 -36.85
N LYS A 9 -8.69 -14.28 -37.28
CA LYS A 9 -8.44 -13.09 -36.44
C LYS A 9 -9.68 -12.76 -35.63
N SER A 10 -9.68 -13.31 -34.41
CA SER A 10 -10.54 -12.95 -33.30
C SER A 10 -10.60 -11.43 -33.10
N LYS A 11 -11.81 -10.86 -33.10
CA LYS A 11 -12.08 -9.49 -32.66
C LYS A 11 -11.74 -9.39 -31.17
N LYS A 12 -10.54 -8.91 -30.85
CA LYS A 12 -10.18 -8.59 -29.46
C LYS A 12 -11.00 -7.40 -29.01
N ASN A 13 -11.81 -7.68 -28.01
CA ASN A 13 -12.55 -6.75 -27.18
C ASN A 13 -11.63 -5.59 -26.75
N LYS A 14 -12.09 -4.35 -26.91
CA LYS A 14 -11.41 -3.17 -26.39
C LYS A 14 -11.59 -3.19 -24.88
N ASN A 15 -10.73 -3.92 -24.20
CA ASN A 15 -10.52 -3.71 -22.77
C ASN A 15 -9.96 -2.28 -22.65
N HIS A 16 -10.81 -1.36 -22.25
CA HIS A 16 -10.38 -0.13 -21.62
C HIS A 16 -9.62 -0.54 -20.35
N THR A 17 -8.33 -0.86 -20.49
CA THR A 17 -7.39 -0.72 -19.39
C THR A 17 -7.43 0.75 -19.04
N ALA A 18 -8.24 1.10 -18.05
CA ALA A 18 -7.99 2.26 -17.24
C ALA A 18 -6.60 2.04 -16.65
N THR A 19 -5.58 2.52 -17.37
CA THR A 19 -4.32 2.88 -16.75
C THR A 19 -4.69 3.99 -15.78
N MET A 20 -5.09 3.60 -14.57
CA MET A 20 -4.87 4.42 -13.40
C MET A 20 -3.36 4.57 -13.33
N THR A 21 -2.86 5.60 -14.02
CA THR A 21 -1.56 6.17 -13.72
C THR A 21 -1.66 6.61 -12.27
N PHE A 22 -1.23 5.73 -11.36
CA PHE A 22 -0.92 6.14 -10.01
C PHE A 22 0.12 7.24 -10.16
N ASP A 23 -0.29 8.46 -9.82
CA ASP A 23 0.65 9.54 -9.63
C ASP A 23 1.47 9.22 -8.38
N ASP A 24 2.50 8.39 -8.55
CA ASP A 24 3.48 8.06 -7.52
C ASP A 24 4.23 9.32 -7.03
N SER A 25 4.07 10.45 -7.73
CA SER A 25 4.64 11.74 -7.36
C SER A 25 3.97 12.35 -6.12
N SER A 26 2.73 12.00 -5.78
CA SER A 26 2.03 12.65 -4.65
C SER A 26 2.67 12.34 -3.29
N TRP A 27 3.29 11.16 -3.14
CA TRP A 27 4.06 10.78 -1.95
C TRP A 27 5.51 11.24 -2.01
N GLN A 28 6.11 11.29 -3.19
CA GLN A 28 7.50 11.75 -3.35
C GLN A 28 7.62 13.26 -3.18
N THR A 29 6.58 14.03 -3.51
CA THR A 29 6.60 15.50 -3.37
C THR A 29 6.32 15.94 -1.93
N THR A 30 5.68 15.10 -1.11
CA THR A 30 5.69 15.26 0.36
C THR A 30 6.93 14.66 1.01
N ALA A 31 7.68 13.80 0.32
CA ALA A 31 8.97 13.28 0.81
C ALA A 31 10.12 14.29 0.68
N ASN A 32 9.86 15.59 0.83
CA ASN A 32 10.90 16.52 1.19
C ASN A 32 11.25 16.24 2.66
N PRO A 33 12.39 15.60 2.98
CA PRO A 33 12.75 15.31 4.38
C PRO A 33 12.83 16.59 5.22
N THR A 34 12.97 17.74 4.55
CA THR A 34 13.03 19.07 5.13
C THR A 34 11.69 19.61 5.62
N ILE A 35 10.53 18.99 5.33
CA ILE A 35 9.23 19.50 5.83
C ILE A 35 8.69 18.67 7.01
N PHE A 36 9.12 17.42 7.19
CA PHE A 36 8.60 16.55 8.26
C PHE A 36 9.45 16.51 9.53
N PHE A 37 10.69 16.97 9.50
CA PHE A 37 11.62 16.89 10.65
C PHE A 37 12.51 18.14 10.78
N ILE A 38 11.91 19.33 10.83
CA ILE A 38 12.67 20.60 11.01
C ILE A 38 13.20 20.77 12.44
N ASP A 39 12.67 20.05 13.43
CA ASP A 39 13.17 20.12 14.81
C ASP A 39 13.53 18.73 15.32
N ASP A 40 14.60 18.62 16.09
CA ASP A 40 15.02 17.42 16.84
C ASP A 40 13.90 16.87 17.78
N ASN A 41 12.80 17.61 17.95
CA ASN A 41 11.57 17.22 18.64
C ASN A 41 10.49 16.55 17.76
N ALA A 42 10.68 16.46 16.44
CA ALA A 42 9.70 15.87 15.52
C ALA A 42 9.75 14.33 15.49
N ASN A 43 10.86 13.73 15.93
CA ASN A 43 11.09 12.29 15.87
C ASN A 43 10.83 11.55 17.20
N THR A 44 9.92 12.07 18.03
CA THR A 44 9.51 11.38 19.26
C THR A 44 8.77 10.10 18.93
N VAL A 45 8.83 9.12 19.84
CA VAL A 45 8.09 7.85 19.73
C VAL A 45 6.58 8.12 19.56
N GLU A 46 6.06 9.14 20.21
CA GLU A 46 4.65 9.55 20.12
C GLU A 46 4.27 10.03 18.72
N ASN A 47 5.10 10.89 18.10
CA ASN A 47 4.86 11.35 16.72
C ASN A 47 4.97 10.19 15.72
N GLN A 48 5.92 9.27 15.92
CA GLN A 48 6.05 8.07 15.12
C GLN A 48 4.81 7.17 15.24
N LYS A 49 4.27 6.98 16.45
CA LYS A 49 3.02 6.23 16.67
C LYS A 49 1.82 6.91 16.03
N ALA A 50 1.68 8.23 16.19
CA ALA A 50 0.61 9.00 15.57
C ALA A 50 0.66 8.92 14.03
N PHE A 51 1.86 8.99 13.45
CA PHE A 51 2.07 8.75 12.03
C PHE A 51 1.62 7.33 11.63
N ILE A 52 2.03 6.31 12.38
CA ILE A 52 1.64 4.92 12.12
C ILE A 52 0.12 4.77 12.13
N SER A 53 -0.59 5.35 13.10
CA SER A 53 -2.06 5.28 13.15
C SER A 53 -2.73 5.90 11.93
N ARG A 54 -2.26 7.08 11.46
CA ARG A 54 -2.77 7.71 10.23
C ARG A 54 -2.48 6.87 9.00
N PHE A 55 -1.27 6.32 8.92
CA PHE A 55 -0.86 5.41 7.85
C PHE A 55 -1.76 4.16 7.80
N VAL A 56 -2.05 3.54 8.94
CA VAL A 56 -2.92 2.35 9.03
C VAL A 56 -4.33 2.68 8.54
N GLN A 57 -4.90 3.81 8.96
CA GLN A 57 -6.21 4.26 8.50
C GLN A 57 -6.24 4.46 6.98
N GLN A 58 -5.19 5.05 6.41
CA GLN A 58 -5.09 5.23 4.97
C GLN A 58 -4.98 3.90 4.23
N VAL A 59 -4.15 2.97 4.71
CA VAL A 59 -4.04 1.62 4.11
C VAL A 59 -5.38 0.90 4.17
N TYR A 60 -6.12 1.01 5.28
CA TYR A 60 -7.46 0.44 5.39
C TYR A 60 -8.44 1.06 4.38
N GLN A 61 -8.40 2.37 4.17
CA GLN A 61 -9.20 3.02 3.12
C GLN A 61 -8.84 2.52 1.72
N GLU A 62 -7.53 2.33 1.44
CA GLU A 62 -7.09 1.73 0.17
C GLU A 62 -7.64 0.32 -0.03
N THR A 63 -7.71 -0.50 1.05
CA THR A 63 -8.29 -1.85 0.96
C THR A 63 -9.78 -1.88 0.65
N GLN A 64 -10.53 -0.80 0.90
CA GLN A 64 -11.97 -0.74 0.57
C GLN A 64 -12.22 -0.81 -0.95
N ASN A 65 -11.24 -0.40 -1.76
CA ASN A 65 -11.32 -0.45 -3.22
C ASN A 65 -10.87 -1.79 -3.81
N VAL A 66 -10.51 -2.77 -2.97
CA VAL A 66 -9.98 -4.07 -3.39
C VAL A 66 -11.01 -5.16 -3.11
N GLN A 67 -11.33 -5.98 -4.12
CA GLN A 67 -12.46 -6.91 -4.05
C GLN A 67 -12.19 -8.17 -3.23
N THR A 68 -11.00 -8.77 -3.34
CA THR A 68 -10.70 -10.06 -2.68
C THR A 68 -9.85 -9.87 -1.45
N ILE A 69 -10.10 -10.70 -0.42
CA ILE A 69 -9.33 -10.68 0.83
C ILE A 69 -7.83 -10.88 0.60
N ASP A 70 -7.45 -11.82 -0.27
CA ASP A 70 -6.04 -12.08 -0.58
C ASP A 70 -5.33 -10.84 -1.15
N ASN A 71 -6.02 -10.09 -2.01
CA ASN A 71 -5.48 -8.85 -2.57
C ASN A 71 -5.43 -7.73 -1.53
N LYS A 72 -6.41 -7.65 -0.63
CA LYS A 72 -6.40 -6.71 0.50
C LYS A 72 -5.19 -6.99 1.40
N VAL A 73 -4.97 -8.24 1.80
CA VAL A 73 -3.83 -8.66 2.64
C VAL A 73 -2.50 -8.39 1.93
N ASN A 74 -2.39 -8.71 0.64
CA ASN A 74 -1.18 -8.41 -0.15
C ASN A 74 -0.88 -6.91 -0.20
N LEU A 75 -1.89 -6.06 -0.34
CA LEU A 75 -1.73 -4.61 -0.31
C LEU A 75 -1.22 -4.14 1.06
N VAL A 76 -1.81 -4.63 2.15
CA VAL A 76 -1.35 -4.33 3.52
C VAL A 76 0.10 -4.72 3.71
N VAL A 77 0.48 -5.96 3.36
CA VAL A 77 1.87 -6.43 3.49
C VAL A 77 2.83 -5.56 2.67
N LYS A 78 2.46 -5.21 1.44
CA LYS A 78 3.27 -4.35 0.56
C LYS A 78 3.49 -2.97 1.17
N ARG A 79 2.42 -2.30 1.64
CA ARG A 79 2.48 -0.95 2.23
C ARG A 79 3.33 -0.92 3.50
N PHE A 80 3.14 -1.88 4.41
CA PHE A 80 3.90 -1.95 5.65
C PHE A 80 5.38 -2.27 5.41
N THR A 81 5.69 -3.09 4.40
CA THR A 81 7.08 -3.38 4.02
C THR A 81 7.76 -2.13 3.48
N ALA A 82 7.09 -1.35 2.63
CA ALA A 82 7.61 -0.10 2.11
C ALA A 82 7.91 0.90 3.25
N LEU A 83 6.98 1.07 4.19
CA LEU A 83 7.19 1.97 5.33
C LEU A 83 8.44 1.59 6.16
N ARG A 84 8.66 0.29 6.37
CA ARG A 84 9.84 -0.22 7.10
C ARG A 84 11.14 0.05 6.34
N GLN A 85 11.13 0.01 5.01
CA GLN A 85 12.31 0.28 4.18
C GLN A 85 12.70 1.76 4.19
N PHE A 86 11.71 2.67 4.16
CA PHE A 86 11.95 4.11 4.17
C PHE A 86 12.30 4.68 5.55
N ASN A 87 11.81 4.08 6.64
CA ASN A 87 12.07 4.56 7.99
C ASN A 87 12.96 3.61 8.80
N GLN A 88 14.23 3.50 8.39
CA GLN A 88 15.21 2.64 9.09
C GLN A 88 15.53 3.12 10.51
N GLN A 89 15.28 4.39 10.83
CA GLN A 89 15.55 5.01 12.14
C GLN A 89 14.37 4.93 13.13
N MET A 90 13.31 4.21 12.78
CA MET A 90 12.16 4.00 13.67
C MET A 90 12.57 3.30 14.96
N SER A 91 12.10 3.79 16.11
CA SER A 91 12.39 3.20 17.43
C SER A 91 11.83 1.77 17.56
N ILE A 92 12.34 0.99 18.51
CA ILE A 92 11.84 -0.37 18.78
C ILE A 92 10.35 -0.35 19.14
N ASP A 93 9.93 0.63 19.94
CA ASP A 93 8.53 0.79 20.35
C ASP A 93 7.62 1.08 19.16
N SER A 94 8.04 1.97 18.27
CA SER A 94 7.29 2.30 17.06
C SER A 94 7.24 1.13 16.08
N ARG A 95 8.34 0.35 15.95
CA ARG A 95 8.35 -0.88 15.14
C ARG A 95 7.41 -1.94 15.70
N THR A 96 7.37 -2.08 17.02
CA THR A 96 6.47 -3.02 17.71
C THR A 96 5.03 -2.61 17.49
N PHE A 97 4.72 -1.32 17.68
CA PHE A 97 3.41 -0.76 17.40
C PHE A 97 2.98 -0.97 15.95
N LEU A 98 3.86 -0.70 14.98
CA LEU A 98 3.62 -0.96 13.56
C LEU A 98 3.29 -2.44 13.29
N ALA A 99 4.01 -3.37 13.90
CA ALA A 99 3.75 -4.80 13.73
C ALA A 99 2.39 -5.22 14.34
N GLN A 100 2.01 -4.64 15.47
CA GLN A 100 0.71 -4.87 16.10
C GLN A 100 -0.43 -4.34 15.23
N GLU A 101 -0.33 -3.10 14.76
CA GLU A 101 -1.32 -2.47 13.88
C GLU A 101 -1.49 -3.25 12.57
N LYS A 102 -0.39 -3.76 11.98
CA LYS A 102 -0.46 -4.64 10.81
C LYS A 102 -1.33 -5.86 11.07
N ARG A 103 -1.10 -6.55 12.20
CA ARG A 103 -1.81 -7.77 12.55
C ARG A 103 -3.29 -7.49 12.80
N GLN A 104 -3.60 -6.41 13.52
CA GLN A 104 -4.98 -6.01 13.78
C GLN A 104 -5.72 -5.66 12.50
N LEU A 105 -5.06 -4.96 11.57
CA LEU A 105 -5.65 -4.63 10.28
C LEU A 105 -5.96 -5.89 9.47
N ILE A 106 -5.03 -6.84 9.37
CA ILE A 106 -5.28 -8.11 8.67
C ILE A 106 -6.44 -8.88 9.31
N HIS A 107 -6.46 -9.00 10.63
CA HIS A 107 -7.54 -9.67 11.35
C HIS A 107 -8.91 -9.03 11.07
N ARG A 108 -9.00 -7.69 11.13
CA ARG A 108 -10.24 -6.97 10.80
C ARG A 108 -10.71 -7.28 9.37
N LEU A 109 -9.80 -7.31 8.41
CA LEU A 109 -10.14 -7.60 7.01
C LEU A 109 -10.64 -9.04 6.83
N GLU A 110 -10.10 -9.98 7.60
CA GLU A 110 -10.55 -11.38 7.63
C GLU A 110 -11.95 -11.49 8.24
N GLU A 111 -12.23 -10.78 9.35
CA GLU A 111 -13.56 -10.72 9.98
C GLU A 111 -14.63 -10.08 9.08
N GLU A 112 -14.28 -9.08 8.27
CA GLU A 112 -15.20 -8.46 7.31
C GLU A 112 -15.61 -9.41 6.17
N ASN A 113 -14.90 -10.52 5.98
CA ASN A 113 -15.10 -11.47 4.88
C ASN A 113 -15.76 -12.79 5.32
N THR A 114 -16.02 -12.97 6.61
CA THR A 114 -16.81 -14.08 7.19
C THR A 114 -18.28 -13.70 7.33
#